data_AF-A0A5B7BS82-F1
#
_entry.id   AF-A0A5B7BS82-F1
#
_cell.length_a   1.000
_cell.length_b   1.000
_cell.length_c   1.000
_cell.angle_alpha   90.00
_cell.angle_beta   90.00
_cell.angle_gamma   90.00
#
_symmetry.space_group_name_H-M   'P 1'
#
loop_
_entity.id
_entity.type
_entity.pdbx_description
1 polymer ?
#
loop_
_entity_poly.entity_id
_entity_poly.type
_entity_poly.pdbx_seq_one_letter_code
_entity_poly.pdbx_strand_id
1 'polypeptide(L)'
;KQVTKTELESFEEFAPEYFKYLTDSLSSGSPTCLAKVLGIYQVIIKHPKGGKETKMDLMVMENLFFKRSISRVYDLKGSARSRYNSDTTGKNKVLLDMNLLETLCTKPIFLGSKAKRSLERAVWNDTNFLASVDVMDYSLLVGVDEERKELVLGIIDYMRQYTWDKHLETWVKASGILGGPKNA
;
A
#
# COMPACT_ATOMS: atom_id res chain seq x y z
N LYS A 1 -1.32 11.88 1.39
CA LYS A 1 -0.36 11.15 2.25
C LYS A 1 0.97 11.88 2.21
N GLN A 2 1.61 12.20 3.33
CA GLN A 2 3.01 12.66 3.29
C GLN A 2 3.89 11.45 2.99
N VAL A 3 4.81 11.58 2.04
CA VAL A 3 5.73 10.51 1.64
C VAL A 3 7.12 10.77 2.23
N THR A 4 7.84 9.70 2.53
CA THR A 4 9.25 9.83 2.93
C THR A 4 10.10 10.10 1.70
N LYS A 5 11.32 10.62 1.92
CA LYS A 5 12.30 10.80 0.84
C LYS A 5 12.55 9.50 0.08
N THR A 6 12.71 8.39 0.80
CA THR A 6 12.93 7.06 0.21
C THR A 6 11.75 6.58 -0.64
N GLU A 7 10.52 6.84 -0.20
CA GLU A 7 9.31 6.49 -0.97
C GLU A 7 9.19 7.35 -2.23
N LEU A 8 9.57 8.63 -2.16
CA LEU A 8 9.61 9.51 -3.32
C LEU A 8 10.65 9.04 -4.33
N GLU A 9 11.89 8.84 -3.90
CA GLU A 9 13.00 8.40 -4.77
C GLU A 9 12.69 7.04 -5.42
N SER A 10 12.13 6.10 -4.65
CA SER A 10 11.73 4.81 -5.18
C SER A 10 10.59 4.92 -6.19
N PHE A 11 9.55 5.71 -5.92
CA PHE A 11 8.47 5.86 -6.90
C PHE A 11 8.91 6.59 -8.16
N GLU A 12 9.79 7.59 -8.06
CA GLU A 12 10.35 8.26 -9.23
C GLU A 12 11.09 7.29 -10.16
N GLU A 13 11.74 6.27 -9.60
CA GLU A 13 12.46 5.24 -10.36
C GLU A 13 11.53 4.39 -11.23
N PHE A 14 10.40 3.91 -10.70
CA PHE A 14 9.45 3.05 -11.44
C PHE A 14 8.20 3.79 -11.97
N ALA A 15 8.12 5.11 -11.80
CA ALA A 15 7.00 5.92 -12.27
C ALA A 15 6.70 5.76 -13.77
N PRO A 16 7.69 5.72 -14.69
CA PRO A 16 7.43 5.51 -16.12
C PRO A 16 6.69 4.20 -16.39
N GLU A 17 7.11 3.11 -15.76
CA GLU A 17 6.50 1.78 -15.86
C GLU A 17 5.11 1.77 -15.25
N TYR A 18 4.92 2.45 -14.11
CA TYR A 18 3.62 2.62 -13.47
C TYR A 18 2.61 3.31 -14.39
N PHE A 19 2.96 4.46 -14.96
CA PHE A 19 2.04 5.19 -15.84
C PHE A 19 1.77 4.45 -17.14
N LYS A 20 2.77 3.73 -17.68
CA LYS A 20 2.59 2.84 -18.82
C LYS A 20 1.61 1.72 -18.48
N TYR A 21 1.82 1.01 -17.38
CA TYR A 21 0.95 -0.07 -16.91
C TYR A 21 -0.51 0.39 -16.75
N LEU A 22 -0.73 1.53 -16.09
CA LEU A 22 -2.08 2.08 -15.92
C LEU A 22 -2.72 2.49 -17.26
N THR A 23 -1.95 3.10 -18.16
CA THR A 23 -2.45 3.51 -19.48
C THR A 23 -2.83 2.29 -20.33
N ASP A 24 -2.02 1.24 -20.30
CA ASP A 24 -2.28 -0.03 -21.00
C ASP A 24 -3.50 -0.73 -20.40
N SER A 25 -3.64 -0.75 -19.07
CA SER A 25 -4.81 -1.29 -18.38
C SER A 25 -6.09 -0.56 -18.76
N LEU A 26 -6.08 0.78 -18.74
CA LEU A 26 -7.24 1.62 -19.09
C LEU A 26 -7.63 1.49 -20.56
N SER A 27 -6.65 1.52 -21.47
CA SER A 27 -6.90 1.45 -22.92
C SER A 27 -7.39 0.08 -23.37
N SER A 28 -6.87 -1.00 -22.79
CA SER A 28 -7.27 -2.38 -23.10
C SER A 28 -8.52 -2.85 -22.36
N GLY A 29 -8.95 -2.12 -21.31
CA GLY A 29 -9.99 -2.57 -20.39
C GLY A 29 -9.55 -3.73 -19.49
N SER A 30 -8.25 -3.98 -19.36
CA SER A 30 -7.71 -4.98 -18.44
C SER A 30 -7.94 -4.52 -17.00
N PRO A 31 -8.51 -5.36 -16.12
CA PRO A 31 -8.81 -4.94 -14.76
C PRO A 31 -7.53 -4.74 -13.95
N THR A 32 -7.55 -3.73 -13.09
CA THR A 32 -6.54 -3.39 -12.07
C THR A 32 -7.27 -3.00 -10.78
N CYS A 33 -6.72 -3.40 -9.64
CA CYS A 33 -7.12 -2.94 -8.31
C CYS A 33 -5.99 -2.16 -7.62
N LEU A 34 -4.93 -1.79 -8.34
CA LEU A 34 -3.91 -0.89 -7.83
C LEU A 34 -4.54 0.47 -7.49
N ALA A 35 -4.36 0.93 -6.25
CA ALA A 35 -4.80 2.26 -5.87
C ALA A 35 -4.08 3.29 -6.77
N LYS A 36 -4.78 4.30 -7.26
CA LYS A 36 -4.17 5.24 -8.22
C LYS A 36 -3.45 6.36 -7.50
N VAL A 37 -2.16 6.54 -7.78
CA VAL A 37 -1.41 7.77 -7.52
C VAL A 37 -1.80 8.77 -8.59
N LEU A 38 -2.36 9.90 -8.17
CA LEU A 38 -2.79 10.97 -9.06
C LEU A 38 -1.67 11.99 -9.28
N GLY A 39 -0.75 12.11 -8.32
CA GLY A 39 0.40 12.99 -8.42
C GLY A 39 1.14 13.09 -7.10
N ILE A 40 2.40 13.54 -7.18
CA ILE A 40 3.22 13.86 -6.02
C ILE A 40 3.64 15.33 -6.13
N TYR A 41 3.52 16.04 -5.02
CA TYR A 41 3.73 17.47 -4.95
C TYR A 41 4.67 17.81 -3.79
N GLN A 42 5.56 18.76 -4.03
CA GLN A 42 6.41 19.30 -2.99
C GLN A 42 5.82 20.63 -2.50
N VAL A 43 5.53 20.70 -1.21
CA VAL A 43 5.02 21.90 -0.56
C VAL A 43 6.12 22.50 0.30
N ILE A 44 6.42 23.77 0.06
CA ILE A 44 7.42 24.54 0.79
C ILE A 44 6.71 25.68 1.52
N ILE A 45 6.75 25.64 2.85
CA ILE A 45 6.19 26.68 3.72
C ILE A 45 7.33 27.57 4.18
N LYS A 46 7.34 28.81 3.66
CA LYS A 46 8.32 29.83 4.02
C LYS A 46 7.74 30.75 5.08
N HIS A 47 8.51 31.02 6.14
CA HIS A 47 8.12 31.94 7.21
C HIS A 47 8.83 33.29 7.03
N PRO A 48 8.14 34.33 6.54
CA PRO A 48 8.77 35.60 6.18
C PRO A 48 9.38 36.39 7.35
N LYS A 49 9.10 36.01 8.60
CA LYS A 49 9.59 36.69 9.82
C LYS A 49 10.59 35.86 10.66
N GLY A 50 11.37 34.98 10.03
CA GLY A 50 12.49 34.28 10.69
C GLY A 50 12.17 32.89 11.25
N GLY A 51 11.21 32.17 10.68
CA GLY A 51 10.94 30.76 11.01
C GLY A 51 11.69 29.78 10.09
N LYS A 52 11.92 28.55 10.57
CA LYS A 52 12.54 27.48 9.76
C LYS A 52 11.65 27.12 8.57
N GLU A 53 12.21 27.12 7.36
CA GLU A 53 11.51 26.62 6.17
C GLU A 53 11.09 25.16 6.38
N THR A 54 9.81 24.87 6.13
CA THR A 54 9.28 23.51 6.21
C THR A 54 9.02 22.99 4.82
N LYS A 55 9.61 21.84 4.51
CA LYS A 55 9.49 21.17 3.22
C LYS A 55 8.78 19.83 3.42
N MET A 56 7.76 19.56 2.63
CA MET A 56 6.95 18.34 2.71
C MET A 56 6.65 17.82 1.32
N ASP A 57 6.86 16.52 1.10
CA ASP A 57 6.45 15.83 -0.11
C ASP A 57 5.12 15.11 0.15
N LEU A 58 4.12 15.42 -0.68
CA LEU A 58 2.74 14.97 -0.53
C LEU A 58 2.30 14.18 -1.76
N MET A 59 1.90 12.94 -1.56
CA MET A 59 1.24 12.13 -2.56
C MET A 59 -0.27 12.25 -2.47
N VAL A 60 -0.89 12.50 -3.61
CA VAL A 60 -2.34 12.43 -3.82
C VAL A 60 -2.66 11.07 -4.43
N MET A 61 -3.54 10.33 -3.79
CA MET A 61 -3.93 8.98 -4.22
C MET A 61 -5.43 8.74 -4.04
N GLU A 62 -5.94 7.74 -4.74
CA GLU A 62 -7.32 7.27 -4.66
C GLU A 62 -7.71 6.92 -3.22
N ASN A 63 -8.84 7.48 -2.76
CA ASN A 63 -9.46 7.08 -1.50
C ASN A 63 -10.47 5.97 -1.77
N LEU A 64 -10.05 4.71 -1.58
CA LEU A 64 -10.85 3.53 -1.85
C LEU A 64 -12.22 3.56 -1.15
N PHE A 65 -12.29 4.08 0.09
CA PHE A 65 -13.51 4.04 0.91
C PHE A 65 -14.34 5.33 0.82
N PHE A 66 -14.08 6.20 -0.16
CA PHE A 66 -14.85 7.43 -0.31
C PHE A 66 -16.34 7.15 -0.52
N LYS A 67 -17.19 7.78 0.31
CA LYS A 67 -18.66 7.61 0.32
C LYS A 67 -19.12 6.14 0.50
N ARG A 68 -18.34 5.33 1.21
CA ARG A 68 -18.68 3.94 1.58
C ARG A 68 -18.95 3.83 3.08
N SER A 69 -19.87 2.94 3.47
CA SER A 69 -20.15 2.64 4.88
C SER A 69 -19.39 1.36 5.25
N ILE A 70 -18.09 1.50 5.51
CA ILE A 70 -17.23 0.35 5.74
C ILE A 70 -17.38 -0.16 7.17
N SER A 71 -17.97 -1.35 7.29
CA SER A 71 -18.19 -2.03 8.58
C SER A 71 -16.93 -2.72 9.12
N ARG A 72 -16.07 -3.21 8.22
CA ARG A 72 -14.85 -3.96 8.52
C ARG A 72 -13.78 -3.63 7.50
N VAL A 73 -12.56 -3.41 7.97
CA VAL A 73 -11.38 -3.19 7.14
C VAL A 73 -10.38 -4.30 7.39
N TYR A 74 -9.83 -4.89 6.32
CA TYR A 74 -8.69 -5.78 6.37
C TYR A 74 -7.53 -5.19 5.59
N ASP A 75 -6.33 -5.26 6.16
CA ASP A 75 -5.06 -5.09 5.47
C ASP A 75 -4.48 -6.49 5.32
N LEU A 76 -4.29 -6.97 4.09
CA LEU A 76 -3.90 -8.35 3.81
C LEU A 76 -2.58 -8.38 3.03
N LYS A 77 -1.58 -9.08 3.55
CA LYS A 77 -0.28 -9.26 2.88
C LYS A 77 -0.07 -10.69 2.35
N GLY A 78 -0.91 -11.63 2.73
CA GLY A 78 -0.75 -13.05 2.43
C GLY A 78 0.29 -13.76 3.29
N SER A 79 0.90 -13.08 4.25
CA SER A 79 1.87 -13.67 5.19
C SER A 79 1.21 -14.05 6.53
N ALA A 80 1.84 -14.96 7.28
CA ALA A 80 1.29 -15.45 8.55
C ALA A 80 1.90 -14.78 9.80
N ARG A 81 3.19 -14.43 9.74
CA ARG A 81 3.93 -13.91 10.91
C ARG A 81 3.57 -12.45 11.19
N SER A 82 3.23 -12.16 12.45
CA SER A 82 2.85 -10.79 12.89
C SER A 82 1.65 -10.23 12.12
N ARG A 83 0.74 -11.10 11.66
CA ARG A 83 -0.47 -10.73 10.91
C ARG A 83 -1.76 -10.99 11.69
N TYR A 84 -1.73 -10.70 12.99
CA TYR A 84 -2.90 -10.71 13.86
C TYR A 84 -3.00 -9.39 14.63
N ASN A 85 -4.16 -8.77 14.62
CA ASN A 85 -4.47 -7.63 15.46
C ASN A 85 -5.34 -8.09 16.64
N SER A 86 -4.81 -7.99 17.87
CA SER A 86 -5.49 -8.37 19.10
C SER A 86 -6.39 -7.26 19.66
N ASP A 87 -6.16 -6.00 19.29
CA ASP A 87 -6.98 -4.89 19.74
C ASP A 87 -8.22 -4.76 18.85
N THR A 88 -9.29 -5.41 19.30
CA THR A 88 -10.58 -5.44 18.59
C THR A 88 -11.60 -4.45 19.15
N THR A 89 -11.22 -3.59 20.08
CA THR A 89 -12.14 -2.79 20.91
C THR A 89 -12.51 -1.42 20.32
N GLY A 90 -11.79 -0.95 19.29
CA GLY A 90 -12.01 0.36 18.64
C GLY A 90 -13.00 0.36 17.46
N LYS A 91 -13.60 1.52 17.19
CA LYS A 91 -14.55 1.76 16.06
C LYS A 91 -13.90 1.73 14.66
N ASN A 92 -12.60 2.06 14.53
CA ASN A 92 -11.86 2.12 13.27
C ASN A 92 -10.69 1.13 13.27
N LYS A 93 -10.96 -0.15 13.55
CA LYS A 93 -9.92 -1.18 13.58
C LYS A 93 -9.62 -1.72 12.18
N VAL A 94 -8.33 -1.88 11.90
CA VAL A 94 -7.83 -2.59 10.72
C VAL A 94 -7.44 -4.00 11.15
N LEU A 95 -8.11 -5.00 10.57
CA LEU A 95 -7.87 -6.41 10.81
C LEU A 95 -6.80 -6.93 9.85
N LEU A 96 -6.08 -7.98 10.22
CA LEU A 96 -5.00 -8.55 9.42
C LEU A 96 -5.37 -9.96 8.92
N ASP A 97 -4.43 -10.63 8.24
CA ASP A 97 -4.62 -11.92 7.57
C ASP A 97 -5.17 -13.00 8.50
N MET A 98 -4.63 -13.14 9.72
CA MET A 98 -5.08 -14.17 10.66
C MET A 98 -6.48 -13.86 11.19
N ASN A 99 -6.83 -12.58 11.40
CA ASN A 99 -8.19 -12.19 11.77
C ASN A 99 -9.20 -12.51 10.65
N LEU A 100 -8.78 -12.38 9.38
CA LEU A 100 -9.63 -12.78 8.25
C LEU A 100 -9.89 -14.28 8.27
N LEU A 101 -8.86 -15.11 8.45
CA LEU A 101 -9.01 -16.57 8.51
C LEU A 101 -9.99 -16.99 9.61
N GLU A 102 -9.87 -16.43 10.81
CA GLU A 102 -10.81 -16.66 11.91
C GLU A 102 -12.24 -16.22 11.54
N THR A 103 -12.37 -15.07 10.90
CA THR A 103 -13.68 -14.56 10.45
C THR A 103 -14.32 -15.49 9.43
N LEU A 104 -13.54 -16.02 8.47
CA LEU A 104 -14.07 -16.87 7.40
C LEU A 104 -14.66 -18.20 7.93
N CYS A 105 -14.19 -18.68 9.08
CA CYS A 105 -14.77 -19.85 9.75
C CYS A 105 -16.21 -19.63 10.23
N THR A 106 -16.61 -18.39 10.52
CA THR A 106 -17.92 -18.06 11.10
C THR A 106 -18.80 -17.20 10.20
N LYS A 107 -18.19 -16.32 9.40
CA LYS A 107 -18.86 -15.35 8.53
C LYS A 107 -18.12 -15.29 7.18
N PRO A 108 -18.26 -16.33 6.32
CA PRO A 108 -17.57 -16.42 5.04
C PRO A 108 -17.96 -15.28 4.10
N ILE A 109 -17.02 -14.87 3.24
CA ILE A 109 -17.22 -13.85 2.21
C ILE A 109 -17.56 -14.57 0.89
N PHE A 110 -18.77 -14.33 0.38
CA PHE A 110 -19.21 -14.89 -0.90
C PHE A 110 -19.06 -13.88 -2.02
N LEU A 111 -18.46 -14.31 -3.13
CA LEU A 111 -18.35 -13.54 -4.36
C LEU A 111 -19.01 -14.31 -5.50
N GLY A 112 -19.83 -13.61 -6.30
CA GLY A 112 -20.34 -14.17 -7.54
C GLY A 112 -19.19 -14.50 -8.50
N SER A 113 -19.35 -15.55 -9.32
CA SER A 113 -18.26 -16.08 -10.15
C SER A 113 -17.64 -15.04 -11.10
N LYS A 114 -18.43 -14.11 -11.62
CA LYS A 114 -17.93 -13.00 -12.47
C LYS A 114 -17.05 -12.03 -11.68
N ALA A 115 -17.50 -11.61 -10.49
CA ALA A 115 -16.75 -10.71 -9.61
C ALA A 115 -15.45 -11.37 -9.13
N LYS A 116 -15.51 -12.65 -8.72
CA LYS A 116 -14.34 -13.44 -8.33
C LYS A 116 -13.29 -13.48 -9.44
N ARG A 117 -13.67 -13.85 -10.67
CA ARG A 117 -12.73 -13.88 -11.81
C ARG A 117 -12.13 -12.50 -12.11
N SER A 118 -12.93 -11.44 -12.01
CA SER A 118 -12.45 -10.07 -12.23
C SER A 118 -11.43 -9.66 -11.18
N LEU A 119 -11.68 -10.00 -9.90
CA LEU A 119 -10.76 -9.76 -8.80
C LEU A 119 -9.46 -10.56 -8.96
N GLU A 120 -9.56 -11.87 -9.23
CA GLU A 120 -8.39 -12.74 -9.45
C GLU A 120 -7.51 -12.20 -10.59
N ARG A 121 -8.13 -11.77 -11.69
CA ARG A 121 -7.39 -11.18 -12.82
C ARG A 121 -6.76 -9.83 -12.48
N ALA A 122 -7.47 -8.96 -11.75
CA ALA A 122 -6.93 -7.68 -11.32
C ALA A 122 -5.70 -7.88 -10.42
N VAL A 123 -5.82 -8.71 -9.39
CA VAL A 123 -4.72 -9.04 -8.47
C VAL A 123 -3.56 -9.68 -9.21
N TRP A 124 -3.83 -10.63 -10.12
CA TRP A 124 -2.77 -11.24 -10.94
C TRP A 124 -2.02 -10.22 -11.78
N ASN A 125 -2.74 -9.35 -12.50
CA ASN A 125 -2.13 -8.31 -13.32
C ASN A 125 -1.28 -7.34 -12.48
N ASP A 126 -1.82 -6.87 -11.36
CA ASP A 126 -1.15 -5.88 -10.51
C ASP A 126 0.08 -6.49 -9.84
N THR A 127 -0.03 -7.70 -9.26
CA THR A 127 1.10 -8.38 -8.61
C THR A 127 2.21 -8.74 -9.61
N ASN A 128 1.86 -9.10 -10.85
CA ASN A 128 2.84 -9.32 -11.91
C ASN A 128 3.57 -8.02 -12.29
N PHE A 129 2.85 -6.90 -12.37
CA PHE A 129 3.45 -5.59 -12.57
C PHE A 129 4.38 -5.21 -11.41
N LEU A 130 3.90 -5.29 -10.16
CA LEU A 130 4.69 -4.93 -8.98
C LEU A 130 5.95 -5.79 -8.85
N ALA A 131 5.87 -7.08 -9.17
CA ALA A 131 7.04 -7.96 -9.23
C ALA A 131 8.04 -7.52 -10.31
N SER A 132 7.57 -7.04 -11.47
CA SER A 132 8.46 -6.59 -12.55
C SER A 132 9.24 -5.32 -12.22
N VAL A 133 8.81 -4.54 -11.23
CA VAL A 133 9.47 -3.33 -10.75
C VAL A 133 10.10 -3.52 -9.36
N ASP A 134 10.29 -4.77 -8.92
CA ASP A 134 10.89 -5.12 -7.61
C ASP A 134 10.16 -4.52 -6.39
N VAL A 135 8.87 -4.22 -6.51
CA VAL A 135 8.05 -3.74 -5.39
C VAL A 135 7.52 -4.91 -4.58
N MET A 136 7.68 -4.83 -3.26
CA MET A 136 7.22 -5.84 -2.30
C MET A 136 6.56 -5.18 -1.09
N ASP A 137 6.12 -6.01 -0.14
CA ASP A 137 5.51 -5.59 1.13
C ASP A 137 4.26 -4.69 1.03
N TYR A 138 3.65 -4.64 -0.15
CA TYR A 138 2.34 -4.05 -0.37
C TYR A 138 1.23 -4.89 0.29
N SER A 139 0.09 -4.25 0.52
CA SER A 139 -1.10 -4.90 1.10
C SER A 139 -2.29 -4.77 0.15
N LEU A 140 -3.14 -5.80 0.11
CA LEU A 140 -4.50 -5.69 -0.41
C LEU A 140 -5.39 -5.15 0.71
N LEU A 141 -5.83 -3.90 0.58
CA LEU A 141 -6.80 -3.30 1.48
C LEU A 141 -8.21 -3.73 1.08
N VAL A 142 -8.99 -4.23 2.04
CA VAL A 142 -10.34 -4.74 1.84
C VAL A 142 -11.30 -4.06 2.80
N GLY A 143 -12.29 -3.36 2.27
CA GLY A 143 -13.42 -2.82 3.00
C GLY A 143 -14.69 -3.64 2.73
N VAL A 144 -15.41 -3.99 3.79
CA VAL A 144 -16.72 -4.65 3.70
C VAL A 144 -17.82 -3.62 3.95
N ASP A 145 -18.59 -3.32 2.90
CA ASP A 145 -19.79 -2.47 2.98
C ASP A 145 -21.03 -3.37 3.11
N GLU A 146 -21.50 -3.59 4.34
CA GLU A 146 -22.63 -4.48 4.61
C GLU A 146 -23.98 -3.89 4.13
N GLU A 147 -24.10 -2.56 4.10
CA GLU A 147 -25.30 -1.86 3.63
C GLU A 147 -25.51 -2.09 2.13
N ARG A 148 -24.43 -1.92 1.34
CA ARG A 148 -24.45 -2.11 -0.12
C ARG A 148 -24.22 -3.56 -0.54
N LYS A 149 -23.78 -4.42 0.39
CA LYS A 149 -23.35 -5.81 0.14
C LYS A 149 -22.21 -5.88 -0.87
N GLU A 150 -21.24 -4.98 -0.73
CA GLU A 150 -20.10 -4.86 -1.63
C GLU A 150 -18.76 -5.02 -0.90
N LEU A 151 -17.76 -5.54 -1.63
CA LEU A 151 -16.37 -5.44 -1.21
C LEU A 151 -15.71 -4.30 -1.97
N VAL A 152 -14.98 -3.48 -1.24
CA VAL A 152 -14.17 -2.38 -1.78
C VAL A 152 -12.71 -2.75 -1.59
N LEU A 153 -11.96 -2.83 -2.67
CA LEU A 153 -10.65 -3.48 -2.68
C LEU A 153 -9.62 -2.60 -3.38
N GLY A 154 -8.38 -2.61 -2.90
CA GLY A 154 -7.27 -2.11 -3.67
C GLY A 154 -5.90 -2.41 -3.08
N ILE A 155 -4.90 -2.56 -3.94
CA ILE A 155 -3.51 -2.74 -3.51
C ILE A 155 -2.94 -1.38 -3.12
N ILE A 156 -2.35 -1.31 -1.93
CA ILE A 156 -1.80 -0.10 -1.30
C ILE A 156 -0.36 -0.33 -0.83
N ASP A 157 0.31 0.75 -0.42
CA ASP A 157 1.67 0.74 0.16
C ASP A 157 2.76 0.10 -0.73
N TYR A 158 2.63 0.28 -2.04
CA TYR A 158 3.56 -0.22 -3.07
C TYR A 158 4.61 0.83 -3.50
N MET A 159 4.88 1.85 -2.67
CA MET A 159 5.80 2.96 -3.03
C MET A 159 7.28 2.63 -2.88
N ARG A 160 7.61 1.44 -2.36
CA ARG A 160 8.99 1.05 -2.05
C ARG A 160 9.38 -0.19 -2.85
N GLN A 161 10.48 -0.07 -3.56
CA GLN A 161 11.18 -1.20 -4.16
C GLN A 161 12.11 -1.84 -3.15
N TYR A 162 12.27 -3.15 -3.24
CA TYR A 162 13.17 -3.93 -2.40
C TYR A 162 14.65 -3.58 -2.61
N THR A 163 15.00 -3.10 -3.80
CA THR A 163 16.35 -2.61 -4.12
C THR A 163 16.76 -1.45 -3.21
N TRP A 164 15.83 -0.53 -2.92
CA TRP A 164 16.08 0.58 -1.99
C TRP A 164 16.38 0.11 -0.58
N ASP A 165 15.71 -0.94 -0.09
CA ASP A 165 16.01 -1.50 1.23
C ASP A 165 17.43 -2.07 1.30
N LYS A 166 17.90 -2.72 0.23
CA LYS A 166 19.30 -3.16 0.12
C LYS A 166 20.28 -2.00 0.07
N HIS A 167 19.95 -0.94 -0.66
CA HIS A 167 20.78 0.28 -0.67
C HIS A 167 20.82 0.91 0.73
N LEU A 168 19.69 1.03 1.43
CA LEU A 168 19.63 1.55 2.79
C LEU A 168 20.42 0.67 3.78
N GLU A 169 20.25 -0.66 3.71
CA GLU A 169 21.02 -1.60 4.53
C GLU A 169 22.53 -1.45 4.28
N THR A 170 22.93 -1.31 3.01
CA THR A 170 24.33 -1.09 2.61
C THR A 170 24.84 0.23 3.14
N TRP A 171 24.05 1.31 3.06
CA TRP A 171 24.40 2.62 3.61
C TRP A 171 24.53 2.60 5.13
N VAL A 172 23.62 1.92 5.85
CA VAL A 172 23.71 1.76 7.31
C VAL A 172 24.95 0.98 7.71
N LYS A 173 25.26 -0.11 6.99
CA LYS A 173 26.48 -0.90 7.19
C LYS A 173 27.75 -0.08 6.89
N ALA A 174 27.74 0.70 5.81
CA ALA A 174 28.87 1.55 5.43
C ALA A 174 29.05 2.77 6.36
N SER A 175 27.97 3.29 6.95
CA SER A 175 28.00 4.46 7.85
C SER A 175 28.40 4.12 9.29
N GLY A 176 28.66 2.85 9.63
CA GLY A 176 29.28 2.46 10.90
C GLY A 176 28.44 2.68 12.17
N ILE A 177 27.14 2.99 12.06
CA ILE A 177 26.28 3.37 13.20
C ILE A 177 25.97 2.19 14.16
N LEU A 178 26.40 0.97 13.84
CA LEU A 178 26.31 -0.21 14.72
C LEU A 178 27.68 -0.78 15.14
N GLY A 179 28.73 0.03 15.10
CA GLY A 179 30.02 -0.28 15.73
C GLY A 179 30.02 0.05 17.22
N GLY A 180 29.27 -0.68 18.04
CA GLY A 180 29.49 -0.67 19.49
C GLY A 180 30.88 -1.23 19.85
N PRO A 181 31.55 -0.73 20.90
CA PRO A 181 32.93 -1.08 21.18
C PRO A 181 33.04 -2.56 21.55
N LYS A 182 33.85 -3.30 20.77
CA LYS A 182 34.46 -4.54 21.26
C LYS A 182 35.52 -4.16 22.27
N ASN A 183 35.23 -4.30 23.56
CA ASN A 183 36.25 -4.35 24.60
C ASN A 183 35.91 -5.47 25.60
N ALA A 184 36.89 -6.39 25.73
CA ALA A 184 37.22 -7.29 26.84
C ALA A 184 36.09 -8.05 27.56
#